data_AF-A0A2M7UBS4-F1
#
_entry.id   AF-A0A2M7UBS4-F1
#
_cell.length_a   1.000
_cell.length_b   1.000
_cell.length_c   1.000
_cell.angle_alpha   90.00
_cell.angle_beta   90.00
_cell.angle_gamma   90.00
#
_symmetry.space_group_name_H-M   'P 1'
#
loop_
_entity.id
_entity.type
_entity.pdbx_description
1 polymer ?
#
loop_
_entity_poly.entity_id
_entity_poly.type
_entity_poly.pdbx_seq_one_letter_code
_entity_poly.pdbx_strand_id
1 'polypeptide(L)'
;MNEMFEIKFWGRGGQGVVIASIILGKAAVLFNKYALSAPKFGAERGGAPVTADFRLADDKISARYPIANPDCIVVLDEGLITPEIIDSLRDNGCLIINSAKPPKDFFYLGPFRVATIDAKNIAAKYGIGTRELPITNTTILGAVAKALENALGITIDILCQAIMEAGIFRRIKSTTTLPRPKRRLKKPPSKCRQIPSGRIYPCQRPSKRSINYLNYPK
;
A
#
# COMPACT_ATOMS: atom_id res chain seq x y z
N MET A 1 5.56 -28.36 -5.68
CA MET A 1 6.62 -27.66 -4.92
C MET A 1 6.04 -26.33 -4.52
N ASN A 2 5.81 -26.14 -3.22
CA ASN A 2 5.36 -24.86 -2.66
C ASN A 2 6.54 -23.91 -2.70
N GLU A 3 6.75 -23.26 -3.83
CA GLU A 3 7.80 -22.24 -3.93
C GLU A 3 7.27 -20.95 -3.30
N MET A 4 7.62 -20.78 -2.03
CA MET A 4 7.45 -19.50 -1.33
C MET A 4 8.44 -18.50 -1.93
N PHE A 5 7.94 -17.41 -2.47
CA PHE A 5 8.74 -16.33 -3.03
C PHE A 5 8.92 -15.23 -1.97
N GLU A 6 10.16 -14.87 -1.69
CA GLU A 6 10.57 -13.98 -0.63
C GLU A 6 11.19 -12.69 -1.20
N ILE A 7 10.63 -11.54 -0.81
CA ILE A 7 11.12 -10.21 -1.20
C ILE A 7 11.51 -9.44 0.05
N LYS A 8 12.66 -8.77 0.01
CA LYS A 8 13.10 -7.88 1.08
C LYS A 8 13.17 -6.45 0.57
N PHE A 9 12.39 -5.58 1.18
CA PHE A 9 12.40 -4.16 0.88
C PHE A 9 13.36 -3.42 1.82
N TRP A 10 14.14 -2.51 1.25
CA TRP A 10 15.08 -1.64 1.94
C TRP A 10 14.80 -0.19 1.57
N GLY A 11 14.76 0.69 2.56
CA GLY A 11 14.62 2.12 2.32
C GLY A 11 14.83 2.90 3.59
N ARG A 12 14.48 4.18 3.56
CA ARG A 12 14.53 5.05 4.73
C ARG A 12 13.15 5.29 5.31
N GLY A 13 13.09 5.57 6.61
CA GLY A 13 11.87 6.06 7.26
C GLY A 13 11.28 7.24 6.49
N GLY A 14 10.00 7.14 6.12
CA GLY A 14 9.29 8.14 5.30
C GLY A 14 9.17 7.80 3.80
N GLN A 15 9.97 6.88 3.26
CA GLN A 15 9.89 6.49 1.84
C GLN A 15 8.76 5.50 1.52
N GLY A 16 8.05 5.01 2.54
CA GLY A 16 6.90 4.14 2.35
C GLY A 16 7.24 2.67 2.07
N VAL A 17 8.39 2.18 2.54
CA VAL A 17 8.84 0.76 2.48
C VAL A 17 7.74 -0.20 2.97
N VAL A 18 7.25 0.01 4.19
CA VAL A 18 6.22 -0.83 4.81
C VAL A 18 4.89 -0.75 4.06
N ILE A 19 4.56 0.43 3.55
CA ILE A 19 3.34 0.61 2.77
C ILE A 19 3.45 -0.14 1.44
N ALA A 20 4.63 -0.14 0.81
CA ALA A 20 4.86 -0.89 -0.43
C ALA A 20 4.60 -2.38 -0.24
N SER A 21 5.19 -2.99 0.80
CA SER A 21 5.01 -4.41 1.08
C SER A 21 3.56 -4.78 1.42
N ILE A 22 2.84 -3.90 2.12
CA ILE A 22 1.41 -4.11 2.43
C ILE A 22 0.55 -4.04 1.16
N ILE A 23 0.78 -3.07 0.28
CA ILE A 23 0.05 -2.95 -1.00
C ILE A 23 0.30 -4.19 -1.87
N LEU A 24 1.56 -4.63 -1.96
CA LEU A 24 1.90 -5.85 -2.71
C LEU A 24 1.20 -7.09 -2.13
N GLY A 25 1.10 -7.18 -0.79
CA GLY A 25 0.35 -8.25 -0.14
C GLY A 25 -1.14 -8.21 -0.42
N LYS A 26 -1.74 -7.02 -0.49
CA LYS A 26 -3.14 -6.88 -0.92
C LYS A 26 -3.33 -7.33 -2.38
N ALA A 27 -2.41 -6.94 -3.27
CA ALA A 27 -2.43 -7.38 -4.66
C ALA A 27 -2.32 -8.91 -4.79
N ALA A 28 -1.44 -9.53 -4.00
CA ALA A 28 -1.30 -10.98 -3.94
C ALA A 28 -2.59 -11.68 -3.46
N VAL A 29 -3.25 -11.15 -2.43
CA VAL A 29 -4.51 -11.69 -1.92
C VAL A 29 -5.63 -11.55 -2.97
N LEU A 30 -5.70 -10.43 -3.70
CA LEU A 30 -6.62 -10.28 -4.83
C LEU A 30 -6.34 -11.29 -5.95
N PHE A 31 -5.09 -11.69 -6.13
CA PHE A 31 -4.67 -12.74 -7.05
C PHE A 31 -4.84 -14.16 -6.47
N ASN A 32 -5.55 -14.34 -5.36
CA ASN A 32 -5.78 -15.61 -4.67
C ASN A 32 -4.50 -16.32 -4.18
N LYS A 33 -3.45 -15.57 -3.85
CA LYS A 33 -2.24 -16.10 -3.19
C LYS A 33 -2.19 -15.74 -1.72
N TYR A 34 -1.45 -16.54 -0.96
CA TYR A 34 -1.13 -16.23 0.43
C TYR A 34 0.04 -15.25 0.48
N ALA A 35 -0.14 -14.16 1.19
CA ALA A 35 0.89 -13.16 1.39
C ALA A 35 1.12 -12.84 2.87
N LEU A 36 2.38 -12.61 3.23
CA LEU A 36 2.77 -12.15 4.55
C LEU A 36 3.74 -10.97 4.41
N SER A 37 3.37 -9.84 5.01
CA SER A 37 4.23 -8.66 5.13
C SER A 37 4.62 -8.47 6.60
N ALA A 38 5.91 -8.42 6.89
CA ALA A 38 6.46 -8.20 8.22
C ALA A 38 7.42 -6.99 8.20
N PRO A 39 7.00 -5.82 8.73
CA PRO A 39 7.88 -4.68 8.82
C PRO A 39 8.94 -4.88 9.92
N LYS A 40 10.12 -4.31 9.69
CA LYS A 40 11.21 -4.24 10.66
C LYS A 40 11.63 -2.78 10.83
N PHE A 41 11.36 -2.26 12.01
CA PHE A 41 11.76 -0.92 12.42
C PHE A 41 13.08 -1.02 13.19
N GLY A 42 14.07 -0.24 12.76
CA GLY A 42 15.30 -0.04 13.54
C GLY A 42 15.08 0.96 14.69
N ALA A 43 16.13 1.65 15.12
CA ALA A 43 15.98 2.80 16.00
C ALA A 43 15.07 3.84 15.33
N GLU A 44 13.87 4.07 15.88
CA GLU A 44 12.82 4.91 15.29
C GLU A 44 13.25 6.39 15.22
N ARG A 45 14.02 6.73 14.18
CA ARG A 45 14.41 8.09 13.80
C ARG A 45 14.09 8.28 12.32
N GLY A 46 13.59 9.47 11.96
CA GLY A 46 13.35 9.83 10.55
C GLY A 46 14.63 9.65 9.74
N GLY A 47 14.53 9.01 8.57
CA GLY A 47 15.69 8.75 7.71
C GLY A 47 16.55 7.53 8.08
N ALA A 48 16.30 6.87 9.21
CA ALA A 48 16.96 5.61 9.55
C ALA A 48 16.58 4.51 8.55
N PRO A 49 17.47 3.50 8.32
CA PRO A 49 17.14 2.34 7.51
C PRO A 49 15.91 1.60 8.06
N VAL A 50 14.94 1.35 7.18
CA VAL A 50 13.72 0.60 7.45
C VAL A 50 13.66 -0.54 6.46
N THR A 51 13.29 -1.72 6.96
CA THR A 51 13.11 -2.91 6.11
C THR A 51 11.70 -3.46 6.24
N ALA A 52 11.26 -4.17 5.20
CA ALA A 52 10.06 -4.96 5.25
C ALA A 52 10.29 -6.29 4.54
N ASP A 53 9.99 -7.38 5.23
CA ASP A 53 10.02 -8.72 4.70
C ASP A 53 8.65 -9.02 4.07
N PHE A 54 8.65 -9.54 2.86
CA PHE A 54 7.45 -9.92 2.12
C PHE A 54 7.57 -11.36 1.62
N ARG A 55 6.51 -12.14 1.80
CA ARG A 55 6.43 -13.53 1.34
C ARG A 55 5.16 -13.74 0.55
N LEU A 56 5.27 -14.54 -0.49
CA LEU A 56 4.18 -14.98 -1.34
C LEU A 56 4.22 -16.51 -1.45
N ALA A 57 3.08 -17.18 -1.34
CA ALA A 57 2.98 -18.61 -1.56
C ALA A 57 1.60 -18.96 -2.12
N ASP A 58 1.49 -20.11 -2.78
CA ASP A 58 0.21 -20.64 -3.24
C ASP A 58 -0.60 -21.27 -2.08
N ASP A 59 0.08 -21.61 -0.98
CA ASP A 59 -0.49 -22.18 0.24
C ASP A 59 -0.22 -21.34 1.49
N LYS A 60 -0.90 -21.67 2.59
CA LYS A 60 -0.79 -20.98 3.89
C LYS A 60 0.66 -20.88 4.37
N ILE A 61 1.11 -19.66 4.63
CA ILE A 61 2.44 -19.36 5.16
C ILE A 61 2.48 -19.54 6.68
N SER A 62 3.34 -20.44 7.17
CA SER A 62 3.64 -20.65 8.60
C SER A 62 4.91 -19.92 9.06
N ALA A 63 5.79 -19.53 8.15
CA ALA A 63 7.06 -18.86 8.44
C ALA A 63 6.85 -17.47 9.08
N ARG A 64 7.34 -17.29 10.31
CA ARG A 64 7.30 -16.02 11.07
C ARG A 64 8.68 -15.45 11.38
N TYR A 65 9.74 -16.07 10.87
CA TYR A 65 11.12 -15.64 11.07
C TYR A 65 11.55 -14.61 10.00
N PRO A 66 12.62 -13.85 10.24
CA PRO A 66 13.20 -12.93 9.24
C PRO A 66 13.64 -13.60 7.95
N ILE A 67 13.54 -12.89 6.82
CA ILE A 67 14.11 -13.38 5.55
C ILE A 67 15.64 -13.23 5.57
N ALA A 68 16.34 -14.37 5.45
CA ALA A 68 17.80 -14.42 5.38
C ALA A 68 18.30 -14.30 3.93
N ASN A 69 17.75 -15.12 3.01
CA ASN A 69 18.18 -15.20 1.62
C ASN A 69 17.01 -14.94 0.65
N PRO A 70 16.59 -13.68 0.41
CA PRO A 70 15.46 -13.37 -0.46
C PRO A 70 15.71 -13.73 -1.94
N ASP A 71 14.62 -13.97 -2.68
CA ASP A 71 14.61 -14.07 -4.14
C ASP A 71 14.77 -12.73 -4.85
N CYS A 72 14.29 -11.67 -4.20
CA CYS A 72 14.38 -10.31 -4.68
C CYS A 72 14.66 -9.33 -3.56
N ILE A 73 15.58 -8.38 -3.82
CA ILE A 73 15.78 -7.21 -2.98
C ILE A 73 15.28 -5.98 -3.73
N VAL A 74 14.49 -5.15 -3.03
CA VAL A 74 13.99 -3.88 -3.55
C VAL A 74 14.56 -2.74 -2.71
N VAL A 75 15.37 -1.87 -3.31
CA VAL A 75 16.05 -0.78 -2.64
C VAL A 75 15.45 0.56 -3.08
N LEU A 76 14.82 1.27 -2.15
CA LEU A 76 14.17 2.57 -2.38
C LEU A 76 15.18 3.74 -2.40
N ASP A 77 16.41 3.53 -1.93
CA ASP A 77 17.49 4.51 -1.90
C ASP A 77 18.84 3.83 -2.21
N GLU A 78 19.45 4.16 -3.35
CA GLU A 78 20.74 3.59 -3.77
C GLU A 78 21.87 3.77 -2.73
N GLY A 79 21.80 4.82 -1.90
CA GLY A 79 22.81 5.09 -0.87
C GLY A 79 22.75 4.14 0.33
N LEU A 80 21.73 3.27 0.41
CA LEU A 80 21.64 2.24 1.45
C LEU A 80 22.33 0.94 1.06
N ILE A 81 22.78 0.79 -0.19
CA ILE A 81 23.39 -0.45 -0.67
C ILE A 81 24.71 -0.68 0.06
N THR A 82 24.79 -1.77 0.81
CA THR A 82 26.00 -2.26 1.48
C THR A 82 26.33 -3.67 1.01
N PRO A 83 27.59 -4.14 1.15
CA PRO A 83 27.95 -5.53 0.85
C PRO A 83 27.04 -6.54 1.55
N GLU A 84 26.72 -6.31 2.83
CA GLU A 84 25.82 -7.17 3.62
C GLU A 84 24.41 -7.35 3.01
N ILE A 85 23.86 -6.31 2.38
CA ILE A 85 22.56 -6.42 1.69
C ILE A 85 22.69 -7.30 0.45
N ILE A 86 23.75 -7.08 -0.31
CA ILE A 86 24.00 -7.76 -1.58
C ILE A 86 24.33 -9.24 -1.34
N ASP A 87 25.16 -9.53 -0.36
CA ASP A 87 25.54 -10.89 0.05
C ASP A 87 24.36 -11.69 0.60
N SER A 88 23.29 -11.01 1.06
CA SER A 88 22.06 -11.68 1.47
C SER A 88 21.20 -12.14 0.28
N LEU A 89 21.36 -11.56 -0.91
CA LEU A 89 20.55 -11.94 -2.07
C LEU A 89 20.93 -13.34 -2.54
N ARG A 90 19.92 -14.19 -2.79
CA ARG A 90 20.19 -15.54 -3.32
C ARG A 90 20.85 -15.48 -4.70
N ASP A 91 21.57 -16.55 -5.06
CA ASP A 91 22.16 -16.69 -6.39
C ASP A 91 21.13 -16.52 -7.52
N ASN A 92 21.52 -15.77 -8.56
CA ASN A 92 20.65 -15.39 -9.67
C ASN A 92 19.36 -14.64 -9.26
N GLY A 93 19.34 -14.07 -8.05
CA GLY A 93 18.27 -13.24 -7.52
C GLY A 93 18.04 -11.96 -8.33
N CYS A 94 16.94 -11.28 -8.01
CA CYS A 94 16.58 -10.00 -8.62
C CYS A 94 16.93 -8.83 -7.69
N LEU A 95 17.49 -7.77 -8.25
CA LEU A 95 17.79 -6.54 -7.53
C LEU A 95 17.10 -5.36 -8.23
N ILE A 96 16.15 -4.74 -7.53
CA ILE A 96 15.40 -3.59 -8.03
C ILE A 96 15.85 -2.35 -7.27
N ILE A 97 16.43 -1.37 -7.96
CA ILE A 97 17.04 -0.19 -7.34
C ILE A 97 16.33 1.08 -7.82
N ASN A 98 15.92 1.92 -6.88
CA ASN A 98 15.53 3.29 -7.18
C ASN A 98 16.79 4.13 -7.49
N SER A 99 17.08 4.29 -8.77
CA SER A 99 18.20 5.08 -9.27
C SER A 99 17.91 5.61 -10.67
N ALA A 100 18.42 6.80 -10.97
CA ALA A 100 18.44 7.34 -12.33
C ALA A 100 19.50 6.67 -13.22
N LYS A 101 20.45 5.94 -12.62
CA LYS A 101 21.51 5.23 -13.34
C LYS A 101 20.94 3.99 -14.03
N PRO A 102 21.45 3.62 -15.22
CA PRO A 102 21.03 2.41 -15.90
C PRO A 102 21.51 1.13 -15.15
N PRO A 103 20.85 -0.03 -15.33
CA PRO A 103 21.21 -1.26 -14.62
C PRO A 103 22.66 -1.72 -14.84
N LYS A 104 23.21 -1.43 -16.02
CA LYS A 104 24.59 -1.75 -16.38
C LYS A 104 25.62 -1.12 -15.46
N ASP A 105 25.29 -0.02 -14.77
CA ASP A 105 26.22 0.66 -13.86
C ASP A 105 26.37 -0.10 -12.53
N PHE A 106 25.50 -1.07 -12.26
CA PHE A 106 25.46 -1.86 -11.02
C PHE A 106 26.00 -3.29 -11.18
N PHE A 107 26.66 -3.60 -12.30
CA PHE A 107 27.23 -4.93 -12.57
C PHE A 107 28.22 -5.40 -11.50
N TYR A 108 28.89 -4.44 -10.83
CA TYR A 108 29.85 -4.70 -9.76
C TYR A 108 29.22 -5.28 -8.49
N LEU A 109 27.89 -5.25 -8.37
CA LEU A 109 27.16 -5.83 -7.24
C LEU A 109 27.06 -7.35 -7.34
N GLY A 110 27.41 -7.98 -8.47
CA GLY A 110 27.42 -9.42 -8.62
C GLY A 110 26.50 -9.94 -9.74
N PRO A 111 26.39 -11.27 -9.90
CA PRO A 111 25.70 -11.91 -11.02
C PRO A 111 24.17 -11.94 -10.81
N PHE A 112 23.57 -10.78 -10.55
CA PHE A 112 22.14 -10.63 -10.30
C PHE A 112 21.41 -10.03 -11.49
N ARG A 113 20.10 -10.31 -11.58
CA ARG A 113 19.22 -9.59 -12.51
C ARG A 113 18.91 -8.22 -11.94
N VAL A 114 19.56 -7.19 -12.47
CA VAL A 114 19.37 -5.81 -11.98
C VAL A 114 18.32 -5.07 -12.82
N ALA A 115 17.38 -4.42 -12.15
CA ALA A 115 16.47 -3.45 -12.73
C ALA A 115 16.58 -2.12 -11.98
N THR A 116 16.54 -1.00 -12.71
CA THR A 116 16.58 0.34 -12.12
C THR A 116 15.35 1.13 -12.50
N ILE A 117 14.91 2.01 -11.60
CA ILE A 117 13.80 2.93 -11.84
C ILE A 117 14.12 4.29 -11.23
N ASP A 118 13.93 5.36 -12.00
CA ASP A 118 13.98 6.72 -11.47
C ASP A 118 12.63 7.10 -10.84
N ALA A 119 12.35 6.51 -9.68
CA ALA A 119 11.07 6.63 -9.02
C ALA A 119 10.73 8.09 -8.67
N LYS A 120 11.76 8.88 -8.34
CA LYS A 120 11.65 10.29 -7.94
C LYS A 120 11.19 11.15 -9.11
N ASN A 121 11.87 11.08 -10.26
CA ASN A 121 11.52 11.90 -11.41
C ASN A 121 10.20 11.44 -12.05
N ILE A 122 9.92 10.13 -12.05
CA ILE A 122 8.61 9.62 -12.51
C ILE A 122 7.49 10.17 -11.62
N ALA A 123 7.62 10.05 -10.29
CA ALA A 123 6.60 10.55 -9.37
C ALA A 123 6.38 12.06 -9.53
N ALA A 124 7.45 12.85 -9.64
CA ALA A 124 7.36 14.29 -9.86
C ALA A 124 6.69 14.64 -11.19
N LYS A 125 7.03 13.93 -12.28
CA LYS A 125 6.47 14.13 -13.62
C LYS A 125 4.95 13.91 -13.65
N TYR A 126 4.47 12.90 -12.92
CA TYR A 126 3.05 12.51 -12.92
C TYR A 126 2.26 13.08 -11.73
N GLY A 127 2.85 13.96 -10.91
CA GLY A 127 2.16 14.57 -9.76
C GLY A 127 1.81 13.58 -8.65
N ILE A 128 2.61 12.52 -8.49
CA ILE A 128 2.44 11.51 -7.45
C ILE A 128 3.16 11.98 -6.18
N GLY A 129 2.41 12.64 -5.28
CA GLY A 129 2.95 13.35 -4.12
C GLY A 129 3.15 14.83 -4.39
N THR A 130 3.94 15.52 -3.55
CA THR A 130 4.33 16.92 -3.83
C THR A 130 5.68 16.95 -4.53
N ARG A 131 6.08 18.11 -5.05
CA ARG A 131 7.38 18.26 -5.71
C ARG A 131 8.54 18.08 -4.73
N GLU A 132 8.33 18.44 -3.47
CA GLU A 132 9.29 18.34 -2.37
C GLU A 132 9.31 16.93 -1.76
N LEU A 133 8.16 16.25 -1.74
CA LEU A 133 7.98 14.91 -1.18
C LEU A 133 7.28 14.00 -2.21
N PRO A 134 7.99 13.60 -3.28
CA PRO A 134 7.47 12.66 -4.25
C PRO A 134 7.23 11.31 -3.58
N ILE A 135 6.08 10.70 -3.85
CA ILE A 135 5.73 9.39 -3.32
C ILE A 135 6.36 8.33 -4.23
N THR A 136 7.51 7.80 -3.82
CA THR A 136 8.32 6.86 -4.62
C THR A 136 7.90 5.41 -4.46
N ASN A 137 7.20 5.03 -3.40
CA ASN A 137 6.81 3.65 -3.17
C ASN A 137 5.86 3.09 -4.24
N THR A 138 4.90 3.89 -4.73
CA THR A 138 3.94 3.46 -5.76
C THR A 138 4.60 3.28 -7.12
N THR A 139 5.52 4.17 -7.50
CA THR A 139 6.29 4.03 -8.74
C THR A 139 7.20 2.80 -8.70
N ILE A 140 7.83 2.53 -7.56
CA ILE A 140 8.64 1.33 -7.34
C ILE A 140 7.79 0.06 -7.39
N LEU A 141 6.57 0.06 -6.82
CA LEU A 141 5.67 -1.09 -6.96
C LEU A 141 5.31 -1.41 -8.41
N GLY A 142 5.17 -0.39 -9.27
CA GLY A 142 5.00 -0.59 -10.70
C GLY A 142 6.19 -1.32 -11.33
N ALA A 143 7.41 -0.94 -10.96
CA ALA A 143 8.62 -1.64 -11.39
C ALA A 143 8.69 -3.09 -10.87
N VAL A 144 8.33 -3.30 -9.60
CA VAL A 144 8.27 -4.64 -8.98
C VAL A 144 7.28 -5.53 -9.72
N ALA A 145 6.07 -5.04 -9.99
CA ALA A 145 5.06 -5.79 -10.74
C ALA A 145 5.57 -6.16 -12.14
N LYS A 146 6.26 -5.25 -12.83
CA LYS A 146 6.78 -5.55 -14.17
C LYS A 146 7.97 -6.50 -14.17
N ALA A 147 8.94 -6.28 -13.28
CA ALA A 147 10.17 -7.08 -13.20
C ALA A 147 9.91 -8.50 -12.69
N LEU A 148 8.89 -8.68 -11.87
CA LEU A 148 8.55 -9.95 -11.23
C LEU A 148 7.20 -10.52 -11.70
N GLU A 149 6.66 -10.02 -12.82
CA GLU A 149 5.34 -10.43 -13.37
C GLU A 149 5.21 -11.96 -13.44
N ASN A 150 6.24 -12.63 -13.99
CA ASN A 150 6.27 -14.08 -14.14
C ASN A 150 6.37 -14.84 -12.80
N ALA A 151 7.01 -14.25 -11.78
CA ALA A 151 7.23 -14.90 -10.49
C ALA A 151 6.02 -14.72 -9.55
N LEU A 152 5.46 -13.51 -9.53
CA LEU A 152 4.35 -13.17 -8.63
C LEU A 152 2.98 -13.51 -9.25
N GLY A 153 2.85 -13.44 -10.57
CA GLY A 153 1.57 -13.47 -11.28
C GLY A 153 0.73 -12.19 -11.08
N ILE A 154 1.30 -11.17 -10.43
CA ILE A 154 0.63 -9.91 -10.14
C ILE A 154 0.81 -8.98 -11.34
N THR A 155 -0.27 -8.77 -12.07
CA THR A 155 -0.31 -7.79 -13.17
C THR A 155 -0.43 -6.37 -12.64
N ILE A 156 -0.15 -5.39 -13.50
CA ILE A 156 -0.30 -3.97 -13.15
C ILE A 156 -1.75 -3.60 -12.82
N ASP A 157 -2.73 -4.27 -13.41
CA ASP A 157 -4.15 -4.01 -13.16
C ASP A 157 -4.57 -4.43 -11.74
N ILE A 158 -4.12 -5.60 -11.30
CA ILE A 158 -4.35 -6.10 -9.94
C ILE A 158 -3.66 -5.18 -8.92
N LEU A 159 -2.44 -4.73 -9.23
CA LEU A 159 -1.74 -3.78 -8.37
C LEU A 159 -2.49 -2.44 -8.27
N CYS A 160 -3.01 -1.92 -9.39
CA CYS A 160 -3.84 -0.70 -9.39
C CYS A 160 -5.10 -0.88 -8.54
N GLN A 161 -5.78 -2.02 -8.65
CA GLN A 161 -6.93 -2.35 -7.81
C GLN A 161 -6.54 -2.37 -6.32
N ALA A 162 -5.43 -3.03 -5.98
CA ALA A 162 -4.92 -3.08 -4.60
C ALA A 162 -4.62 -1.68 -4.04
N ILE A 163 -4.05 -0.79 -4.85
CA ILE A 163 -3.79 0.61 -4.45
C ILE A 163 -5.09 1.36 -4.17
N MET A 164 -6.10 1.18 -5.04
CA MET A 164 -7.42 1.81 -4.86
C MET A 164 -8.13 1.30 -3.60
N GLU A 165 -8.13 -0.01 -3.36
CA GLU A 165 -8.73 -0.63 -2.18
C GLU A 165 -7.96 -0.33 -0.88
N ALA A 166 -6.65 -0.13 -0.98
CA ALA A 166 -5.85 0.23 0.18
C ALA A 166 -6.30 1.58 0.78
N GLY A 167 -6.95 2.44 0.01
CA GLY A 167 -7.55 3.69 0.50
C GLY A 167 -6.52 4.67 1.08
N ILE A 168 -5.23 4.46 0.79
CA ILE A 168 -4.10 5.23 1.33
C ILE A 168 -4.12 6.66 0.77
N PHE A 169 -4.71 6.85 -0.42
CA PHE A 169 -5.03 8.14 -1.00
C PHE A 169 -6.48 8.53 -0.67
N ARG A 170 -6.80 8.84 0.60
CA ARG A 170 -8.07 9.52 0.87
C ARG A 170 -8.05 10.86 0.14
N ARG A 171 -8.92 10.98 -0.88
CA ARG A 171 -9.25 12.19 -1.67
C ARG A 171 -8.84 13.48 -0.96
N ILE A 172 -7.94 14.25 -1.58
CA ILE A 172 -8.04 15.71 -1.49
C ILE A 172 -9.46 16.02 -1.93
N LYS A 173 -10.33 16.42 -1.00
CA LYS A 173 -11.59 17.05 -1.37
C LYS A 173 -11.16 18.38 -1.99
N SER A 174 -10.98 18.41 -3.30
CA SER A 174 -10.94 19.68 -4.02
C SER A 174 -12.26 20.36 -3.70
N THR A 175 -12.19 21.41 -2.90
CA THR A 175 -13.21 22.43 -2.75
C THR A 175 -13.45 23.05 -4.12
N THR A 176 -14.28 22.39 -4.93
CA THR A 176 -15.00 23.02 -6.02
C THR A 176 -16.46 22.73 -5.73
N THR A 177 -17.02 23.57 -4.88
CA THR A 177 -18.47 23.66 -4.69
C THR A 177 -19.09 24.02 -6.02
N LEU A 178 -19.63 23.04 -6.74
CA LEU A 178 -20.70 23.31 -7.69
C LEU A 178 -21.90 23.85 -6.88
N PRO A 179 -22.51 24.98 -7.26
CA PRO A 179 -23.60 25.55 -6.49
C PRO A 179 -24.78 24.57 -6.49
N ARG A 180 -25.11 24.04 -5.30
CA ARG A 180 -26.38 23.30 -5.12
C ARG A 180 -27.53 24.31 -5.18
N PRO A 181 -28.62 24.04 -5.91
CA PRO A 181 -29.81 24.86 -5.82
C PRO A 181 -30.33 24.81 -4.37
N LYS A 182 -30.52 25.98 -3.76
CA LYS A 182 -31.06 26.11 -2.40
C LYS A 182 -32.49 25.55 -2.38
N ARG A 183 -32.66 24.30 -1.92
CA ARG A 183 -33.97 23.82 -1.44
C ARG A 183 -34.36 24.65 -0.23
N ARG A 184 -35.31 25.58 -0.38
CA ARG A 184 -36.01 26.24 0.74
C ARG A 184 -36.79 25.16 1.49
N LEU A 185 -36.23 24.63 2.56
CA LEU A 185 -36.99 23.91 3.57
C LEU A 185 -37.80 24.95 4.35
N LYS A 186 -39.14 24.94 4.21
CA LYS A 186 -40.03 25.70 5.10
C LYS A 186 -39.87 25.14 6.50
N LYS A 187 -39.50 26.00 7.48
CA LYS A 187 -39.42 25.61 8.89
C LYS A 187 -40.83 25.19 9.38
N PRO A 188 -40.96 24.09 10.14
CA PRO A 188 -42.21 23.82 10.85
C PRO A 188 -42.41 24.86 11.96
N PRO A 189 -43.67 25.25 12.27
CA PRO A 189 -43.95 26.29 13.24
C PRO A 189 -43.57 25.87 14.67
N SER A 190 -42.86 26.75 15.35
CA SER A 190 -42.50 26.69 16.76
C SER A 190 -43.71 27.04 17.62
N LYS A 191 -44.19 26.09 18.44
CA LYS A 191 -44.90 26.36 19.71
C LYS A 191 -45.08 25.05 20.48
N CYS A 192 -44.14 24.76 21.39
CA CYS A 192 -44.43 23.91 22.55
C CYS A 192 -45.33 24.71 23.49
N ARG A 193 -46.61 24.33 23.62
CA ARG A 193 -47.46 24.75 24.74
C ARG A 193 -47.27 23.75 25.87
N GLN A 194 -46.85 24.25 27.03
CA GLN A 194 -46.90 23.51 28.30
C GLN A 194 -48.37 23.22 28.64
N ILE A 195 -48.66 21.97 29.01
CA ILE A 195 -49.94 21.60 29.65
C ILE A 195 -49.57 21.04 31.04
N PRO A 196 -50.14 21.56 32.13
CA PRO A 196 -49.91 21.06 33.48
C PRO A 196 -50.88 19.91 33.77
N SER A 197 -50.37 18.75 34.18
CA SER A 197 -50.96 17.81 35.16
C SER A 197 -50.32 16.43 34.99
N GLY A 198 -49.95 15.84 36.13
CA GLY A 198 -49.05 14.70 36.21
C GLY A 198 -49.56 13.41 35.58
N ARG A 199 -48.63 12.71 34.93
CA ARG A 199 -48.46 11.24 34.89
C ARG A 199 -47.11 10.95 34.23
N ILE A 200 -46.24 10.26 34.96
CA ILE A 200 -44.97 9.74 34.44
C ILE A 200 -45.29 8.46 33.67
N TYR A 201 -44.92 8.37 32.39
CA TYR A 201 -44.89 7.10 31.66
C TYR A 201 -43.45 6.73 31.31
N PRO A 202 -43.02 5.48 31.55
CA PRO A 202 -41.65 5.06 31.31
C PRO A 202 -41.34 5.02 29.82
N CYS A 203 -40.15 5.51 29.48
CA CYS A 203 -39.58 5.55 28.14
C CYS A 203 -39.34 4.12 27.62
N GLN A 204 -40.25 3.58 26.81
CA GLN A 204 -39.99 2.35 26.08
C GLN A 204 -39.23 2.67 24.79
N ARG A 205 -37.95 2.28 24.73
CA ARG A 205 -37.17 2.22 23.50
C ARG A 205 -37.78 1.14 22.58
N PRO A 206 -38.14 1.46 21.33
CA PRO A 206 -38.43 0.42 20.34
C PRO A 206 -37.12 -0.24 19.87
N SER A 207 -37.23 -1.55 19.70
CA SER A 207 -36.21 -2.56 19.50
C SER A 207 -35.48 -2.48 18.15
N LYS A 208 -34.23 -2.94 18.14
CA LYS A 208 -33.47 -3.29 16.92
C LYS A 208 -34.05 -4.58 16.32
N ARG A 209 -34.60 -4.51 15.11
CA ARG A 209 -34.73 -5.52 14.02
C ARG A 209 -35.68 -4.85 13.02
N SER A 210 -35.33 -4.63 11.75
CA SER A 210 -34.94 -5.62 10.76
C SER A 210 -34.26 -4.96 9.55
N ILE A 211 -33.30 -5.69 8.98
CA ILE A 211 -32.68 -5.42 7.69
C ILE A 211 -33.72 -5.72 6.60
N ASN A 212 -34.00 -4.76 5.72
CA ASN A 212 -34.68 -5.01 4.45
C ASN A 212 -33.72 -4.63 3.32
N TYR A 213 -33.30 -5.65 2.57
CA TYR A 213 -32.73 -5.53 1.23
C TYR A 213 -33.82 -5.00 0.30
N LEU A 214 -33.58 -3.88 -0.39
CA LEU A 214 -34.39 -3.47 -1.54
C LEU A 214 -33.54 -2.76 -2.61
N ASN A 215 -33.36 -3.51 -3.71
CA ASN A 215 -33.45 -3.12 -5.12
C ASN A 215 -32.51 -2.06 -5.71
N TYR A 216 -31.58 -2.54 -6.55
CA TYR A 216 -31.02 -1.81 -7.68
C TYR A 216 -32.09 -1.58 -8.76
N PRO A 217 -32.20 -0.37 -9.34
CA PRO A 217 -32.84 -0.18 -10.63
C PRO A 217 -31.85 -0.42 -11.78
N LYS A 218 -32.39 -0.93 -12.88
CA LYS A 218 -31.77 -1.15 -14.19
C LYS A 218 -31.24 0.14 -14.82
#